data_AF-A0A099T906-F1
#
_entry.id   AF-A0A099T906-F1
#
_cell.length_a   1.000
_cell.length_b   1.000
_cell.length_c   1.000
_cell.angle_alpha   90.00
_cell.angle_beta   90.00
_cell.angle_gamma   90.00
#
_symmetry.space_group_name_H-M   'P 1'
#
loop_
_entity.id
_entity.type
_entity.pdbx_description
1 polymer ?
#
loop_
_entity_poly.entity_id
_entity_poly.type
_entity_poly.pdbx_seq_one_letter_code
_entity_poly.pdbx_strand_id
1 'polypeptide(L)'
;MNLIRKGFDGLDVSFPLTVNEAVAAKLLEAQEQSKLAQQDVGIFTHNGLTMLVAQTGASGGYAYRCSTEPGTPFGENWFLKHPRDNGDEWGVWVSCGALSLALHGLQKVRADLEQKLERLELNYELGSESIGRVDFAFDFLAPDLRPQRDHFVTHSRTNVRDHADPSIDVDGKSGRVETITVGKNPGRQVILYDKRAEIIAKHKPYWLNIWNDARARDGHAPLVIEDRAQSEVWRIEVRAFKKHLKERWAVTTWGNLKARLPQIIETAFDQVRFTLPTSDTNRSRWPDHPIWVAARAALDGDFDELASMADPDEIREICKAVADETLLAQVSGCMIARAGLHGVSADQLQTFIAGTADHIGREIGRHPDRATQKLEAARARYAVCESC
;
A
#
# COMPACT_ATOMS: atom_id res chain seq x y z
N MET A 1 -6.45 -19.32 -17.68
CA MET A 1 -5.60 -18.37 -16.92
C MET A 1 -5.27 -17.19 -17.82
N ASN A 2 -5.39 -15.96 -17.33
CA ASN A 2 -5.27 -14.73 -18.12
C ASN A 2 -4.60 -13.63 -17.29
N LEU A 3 -3.62 -12.91 -17.85
CA LEU A 3 -3.04 -11.73 -17.23
C LEU A 3 -4.07 -10.61 -17.28
N ILE A 4 -4.42 -10.06 -16.12
CA ILE A 4 -5.32 -8.90 -16.00
C ILE A 4 -4.52 -7.61 -16.05
N ARG A 5 -3.46 -7.54 -15.25
CA ARG A 5 -2.69 -6.31 -15.06
C ARG A 5 -1.25 -6.63 -14.68
N LYS A 6 -0.32 -5.76 -15.11
CA LYS A 6 1.02 -5.62 -14.52
C LYS A 6 1.26 -4.17 -14.11
N GLY A 7 2.09 -3.93 -13.10
CA GLY A 7 2.47 -2.58 -12.71
C GLY A 7 3.09 -2.47 -11.32
N PHE A 8 3.47 -1.25 -10.95
CA PHE A 8 4.03 -0.95 -9.64
C PHE A 8 2.99 -1.14 -8.52
N ASP A 9 3.46 -1.60 -7.35
CA ASP A 9 2.63 -1.90 -6.17
C ASP A 9 3.15 -1.25 -4.87
N GLY A 10 4.38 -0.71 -4.90
CA GLY A 10 5.00 -0.05 -3.76
C GLY A 10 6.29 0.64 -4.18
N LEU A 11 6.59 1.78 -3.56
CA LEU A 11 7.76 2.58 -3.89
C LEU A 11 8.20 3.39 -2.67
N ASP A 12 9.48 3.27 -2.30
CA ASP A 12 10.10 4.12 -1.28
C ASP A 12 11.23 4.93 -1.92
N VAL A 13 11.24 6.24 -1.68
CA VAL A 13 12.24 7.18 -2.24
C VAL A 13 12.74 8.09 -1.14
N SER A 14 14.04 8.22 -1.02
CA SER A 14 14.67 9.20 -0.14
C SER A 14 15.30 10.31 -0.95
N PHE A 15 15.26 11.54 -0.44
CA PHE A 15 15.92 12.70 -1.02
C PHE A 15 16.93 13.27 -0.01
N PRO A 16 18.13 13.68 -0.46
CA PRO A 16 19.15 14.26 0.40
C PRO A 16 18.84 15.74 0.66
N LEU A 17 17.65 16.01 1.20
CA LEU A 17 17.06 17.34 1.35
C LEU A 17 16.64 17.53 2.79
N THR A 18 16.71 18.78 3.26
CA THR A 18 16.35 19.15 4.62
C THR A 18 15.38 20.32 4.58
N VAL A 19 14.25 20.18 5.27
CA VAL A 19 13.26 21.26 5.39
C VAL A 19 13.85 22.46 6.13
N ASN A 20 13.44 23.67 5.74
CA ASN A 20 13.87 24.89 6.42
C ASN A 20 13.16 25.06 7.79
N GLU A 21 13.66 25.96 8.64
CA GLU A 21 13.09 26.19 9.99
C GLU A 21 11.63 26.69 9.93
N ALA A 22 11.21 27.39 8.87
CA ALA A 22 9.84 27.87 8.72
C ALA A 22 8.85 26.73 8.42
N VAL A 23 9.23 25.81 7.53
CA VAL A 23 8.47 24.57 7.27
C VAL A 23 8.45 23.69 8.52
N ALA A 24 9.59 23.52 9.20
CA ALA A 24 9.70 22.72 10.42
C ALA A 24 8.83 23.26 11.57
N ALA A 25 8.74 24.58 11.73
CA ALA A 25 7.88 25.21 12.73
C ALA A 25 6.39 24.87 12.51
N LYS A 26 5.91 24.95 11.26
CA LYS A 26 4.53 24.56 10.91
C LYS A 26 4.26 23.07 11.12
N LEU A 27 5.23 22.22 10.77
CA LEU A 27 5.13 20.77 11.02
C LEU A 27 5.07 20.46 12.51
N LEU A 28 5.86 21.17 13.33
CA LEU A 28 5.85 21.03 14.77
C LEU A 28 4.50 21.43 15.36
N GLU A 29 3.96 22.58 14.96
CA GLU A 29 2.65 23.05 15.41
C GLU A 29 1.55 22.02 15.11
N ALA A 30 1.48 21.53 13.87
CA ALA A 30 0.53 20.48 13.50
C ALA A 30 0.76 19.18 14.28
N GLN A 31 2.01 18.76 14.48
CA GLN A 31 2.32 17.59 15.30
C GLN A 31 1.88 17.78 16.77
N GLU A 32 2.05 18.96 17.35
CA GLU A 32 1.61 19.29 18.71
C GLU A 32 0.08 19.25 18.83
N GLN A 33 -0.65 19.75 17.84
CA GLN A 33 -2.10 19.60 17.78
C GLN A 33 -2.51 18.12 17.80
N SER A 34 -1.85 17.29 16.99
CA SER A 34 -2.08 15.84 17.00
C SER A 34 -1.80 15.21 18.36
N LYS A 35 -0.66 15.55 18.99
CA LYS A 35 -0.29 15.04 20.33
C LYS A 35 -1.31 15.44 21.40
N LEU A 36 -1.76 16.69 21.40
CA LEU A 36 -2.76 17.20 22.34
C LEU A 36 -4.11 16.49 22.17
N ALA A 37 -4.49 16.19 20.92
CA ALA A 37 -5.72 15.45 20.61
C ALA A 37 -5.60 13.93 20.85
N GLN A 38 -4.39 13.42 21.10
CA GLN A 38 -4.08 11.98 21.16
C GLN A 38 -4.56 11.22 19.90
N GLN A 39 -4.56 11.92 18.77
CA GLN A 39 -5.03 11.41 17.49
C GLN A 39 -4.32 12.19 16.37
N ASP A 40 -4.09 11.55 15.22
CA ASP A 40 -3.55 12.22 14.03
C ASP A 40 -4.64 13.14 13.45
N VAL A 41 -4.55 14.45 13.76
CA VAL A 41 -5.55 15.48 13.41
C VAL A 41 -4.94 16.82 12.97
N GLY A 42 -3.68 17.06 13.30
CA GLY A 42 -2.99 18.30 12.98
C GLY A 42 -2.75 18.45 11.49
N ILE A 43 -3.12 19.62 10.95
CA ILE A 43 -3.02 19.91 9.53
C ILE A 43 -1.89 20.88 9.28
N PHE A 44 -0.92 20.43 8.50
CA PHE A 44 0.11 21.27 7.92
C PHE A 44 -0.42 21.89 6.63
N THR A 45 -0.25 23.20 6.47
CA THR A 45 -0.52 23.91 5.20
C THR A 45 0.64 24.84 4.85
N HIS A 46 1.19 24.67 3.66
CA HIS A 46 2.30 25.49 3.17
C HIS A 46 2.30 25.51 1.64
N ASN A 47 2.34 26.70 1.02
CA ASN A 47 2.34 26.89 -0.44
C ASN A 47 1.30 26.01 -1.19
N GLY A 48 0.08 25.97 -0.66
CA GLY A 48 -1.02 25.16 -1.24
C GLY A 48 -0.87 23.65 -1.10
N LEU A 49 0.12 23.17 -0.33
CA LEU A 49 0.25 21.77 0.06
C LEU A 49 -0.36 21.57 1.45
N THR A 50 -1.30 20.64 1.54
CA THR A 50 -1.95 20.25 2.78
C THR A 50 -1.55 18.82 3.12
N MET A 51 -1.17 18.58 4.38
CA MET A 51 -0.89 17.24 4.88
C MET A 51 -1.39 17.07 6.31
N LEU A 52 -1.85 15.86 6.64
CA LEU A 52 -2.07 15.47 8.02
C LEU A 52 -0.74 15.07 8.66
N VAL A 53 -0.40 15.66 9.79
CA VAL A 53 0.80 15.36 10.56
C VAL A 53 0.46 14.44 11.72
N ALA A 54 1.13 13.29 11.79
CA ALA A 54 0.93 12.32 12.83
C ALA A 54 1.47 12.79 14.19
N GLN A 55 0.95 12.20 15.27
CA GLN A 55 1.42 12.45 16.65
C GLN A 55 2.91 12.18 16.85
N THR A 56 3.44 11.19 16.14
CA THR A 56 4.81 10.73 16.27
C THR A 56 5.51 10.71 14.92
N GLY A 57 6.83 10.85 14.96
CA GLY A 57 7.70 10.61 13.81
C GLY A 57 7.82 9.12 13.46
N ALA A 58 8.89 8.79 12.77
CA ALA A 58 9.22 7.42 12.37
C ALA A 58 10.67 7.04 12.74
N SER A 59 10.99 5.75 12.63
CA SER A 59 12.35 5.25 12.84
C SER A 59 13.34 5.88 11.86
N GLY A 60 14.62 5.99 12.26
CA GLY A 60 15.66 6.59 11.41
C GLY A 60 15.83 8.11 11.56
N GLY A 61 15.31 8.70 12.64
CA GLY A 61 15.48 10.13 12.95
C GLY A 61 14.43 11.05 12.31
N TYR A 62 13.44 10.51 11.61
CA TYR A 62 12.35 11.32 11.04
C TYR A 62 11.44 11.84 12.16
N ALA A 63 11.57 13.13 12.45
CA ALA A 63 10.79 13.82 13.48
C ALA A 63 9.29 13.91 13.12
N TYR A 64 8.99 14.01 11.83
CA TYR A 64 7.62 14.22 11.34
C TYR A 64 7.22 13.10 10.37
N ARG A 65 5.99 12.61 10.52
CA ARG A 65 5.33 11.71 9.58
C ARG A 65 4.05 12.38 9.12
N CYS A 66 3.88 12.53 7.81
CA CYS A 66 2.78 13.24 7.21
C CYS A 66 2.10 12.37 6.14
N SER A 67 0.81 12.61 5.88
CA SER A 67 0.05 11.97 4.80
C SER A 67 -0.68 13.03 3.99
N THR A 68 -0.62 12.94 2.66
CA THR A 68 -1.28 13.87 1.74
C THR A 68 -2.78 13.63 1.60
N GLU A 69 -3.23 12.38 1.74
CA GLU A 69 -4.65 12.02 1.75
C GLU A 69 -4.91 11.02 2.89
N PRO A 70 -4.90 11.49 4.15
CA PRO A 70 -5.08 10.64 5.31
C PRO A 70 -6.40 9.88 5.27
N GLY A 71 -6.41 8.70 5.90
CA GLY A 71 -7.61 7.87 5.97
C GLY A 71 -7.99 7.20 4.64
N THR A 72 -7.29 7.50 3.54
CA THR A 72 -7.47 6.87 2.24
C THR A 72 -6.20 6.14 1.78
N PRO A 73 -6.31 5.16 0.88
CA PRO A 73 -5.16 4.53 0.24
C PRO A 73 -4.51 5.33 -0.90
N PHE A 74 -4.99 6.55 -1.20
CA PHE A 74 -4.48 7.40 -2.29
C PHE A 74 -3.22 8.17 -1.92
N GLY A 75 -3.14 8.61 -0.67
CA GLY A 75 -2.06 9.46 -0.20
C GLY A 75 -0.74 8.69 -0.04
N GLU A 76 0.35 9.35 -0.42
CA GLU A 76 1.68 8.95 -0.03
C GLU A 76 1.99 9.39 1.41
N ASN A 77 2.93 8.70 2.06
CA ASN A 77 3.42 9.05 3.38
C ASN A 77 4.78 9.74 3.26
N TRP A 78 4.89 10.92 3.85
CA TRP A 78 6.10 11.73 3.91
C TRP A 78 6.74 11.65 5.29
N PHE A 79 8.04 11.46 5.33
CA PHE A 79 8.84 11.38 6.55
C PHE A 79 9.92 12.43 6.46
N LEU A 80 9.93 13.36 7.41
CA LEU A 80 10.78 14.55 7.38
C LEU A 80 11.60 14.62 8.66
N LYS A 81 12.90 14.84 8.53
CA LYS A 81 13.79 15.12 9.67
C LYS A 81 13.67 16.57 10.11
N HIS A 82 14.06 16.82 11.36
CA HIS A 82 14.19 18.18 11.87
C HIS A 82 15.43 18.84 11.23
N PRO A 83 15.42 20.14 10.87
CA PRO A 83 16.58 20.83 10.26
C PRO A 83 17.87 20.77 11.07
N ARG A 84 17.73 20.64 12.39
CA ARG A 84 18.84 20.52 13.35
C ARG A 84 19.44 19.12 13.42
N ASP A 85 18.83 18.14 12.78
CA ASP A 85 19.34 16.78 12.72
C ASP A 85 20.36 16.67 11.58
N ASN A 86 21.58 17.13 11.85
CA ASN A 86 22.63 17.39 10.86
C ASN A 86 23.56 16.20 10.57
N GLY A 87 23.26 15.02 11.12
CA GLY A 87 24.13 13.84 11.00
C GLY A 87 23.94 13.04 9.71
N ASP A 88 22.83 13.23 8.99
CA ASP A 88 22.46 12.42 7.83
C ASP A 88 21.69 13.27 6.81
N GLU A 89 22.25 13.36 5.60
CA GLU A 89 21.74 14.16 4.49
C GLU A 89 20.36 13.70 3.98
N TRP A 90 19.98 12.44 4.21
CA TRP A 90 18.70 11.86 3.79
C TRP A 90 17.55 12.33 4.70
N GLY A 91 17.22 13.63 4.61
CA GLY A 91 16.23 14.29 5.46
C GLY A 91 14.77 14.12 5.03
N VAL A 92 14.53 13.63 3.81
CA VAL A 92 13.19 13.34 3.30
C VAL A 92 13.10 11.88 2.83
N TRP A 93 12.07 11.17 3.29
CA TRP A 93 11.66 9.87 2.76
C TRP A 93 10.18 9.91 2.42
N VAL A 94 9.82 9.35 1.27
CA VAL A 94 8.44 9.21 0.82
C VAL A 94 8.14 7.76 0.51
N SER A 95 6.99 7.28 0.97
CA SER A 95 6.47 5.94 0.69
C SER A 95 5.14 6.03 -0.04
N CYS A 96 5.09 5.50 -1.26
CA CYS A 96 3.92 5.50 -2.13
C CYS A 96 3.26 4.11 -2.13
N GLY A 97 1.95 4.09 -1.91
CA GLY A 97 1.14 2.87 -1.87
C GLY A 97 0.72 2.36 -3.25
N ALA A 98 0.30 1.10 -3.29
CA ALA A 98 -0.16 0.39 -4.47
C ALA A 98 -1.24 1.13 -5.29
N LEU A 99 -2.20 1.78 -4.63
CA LEU A 99 -3.34 2.38 -5.32
C LEU A 99 -2.91 3.58 -6.16
N SER A 100 -2.15 4.52 -5.58
CA SER A 100 -1.62 5.69 -6.29
C SER A 100 -0.76 5.26 -7.49
N LEU A 101 0.13 4.29 -7.28
CA LEU A 101 0.94 3.71 -8.35
C LEU A 101 0.10 3.01 -9.42
N ALA A 102 -0.99 2.35 -9.03
CA ALA A 102 -1.88 1.69 -9.96
C ALA A 102 -2.68 2.68 -10.81
N LEU A 103 -3.15 3.79 -10.25
CA LEU A 103 -3.98 4.77 -10.97
C LEU A 103 -3.17 5.77 -11.78
N HIS A 104 -1.96 6.11 -11.33
CA HIS A 104 -1.19 7.20 -11.92
C HIS A 104 0.06 6.71 -12.66
N GLY A 105 0.52 5.49 -12.39
CA GLY A 105 1.78 5.00 -12.92
C GLY A 105 2.98 5.72 -12.30
N LEU A 106 4.19 5.23 -12.61
CA LEU A 106 5.41 5.73 -11.97
C LEU A 106 5.74 7.17 -12.35
N GLN A 107 5.54 7.54 -13.63
CA GLN A 107 5.92 8.86 -14.13
C GLN A 107 5.12 9.97 -13.47
N LYS A 108 3.79 9.82 -13.39
CA LYS A 108 2.93 10.82 -12.75
C LYS A 108 3.18 10.88 -11.24
N VAL A 109 3.31 9.73 -10.57
CA VAL A 109 3.67 9.71 -9.14
C VAL A 109 4.98 10.46 -8.91
N ARG A 110 6.01 10.23 -9.73
CA ARG A 110 7.27 10.96 -9.64
C ARG A 110 7.07 12.48 -9.82
N ALA A 111 6.37 12.90 -10.87
CA ALA A 111 6.11 14.33 -11.11
C ALA A 111 5.36 14.97 -9.93
N ASP A 112 4.39 14.27 -9.35
CA ASP A 112 3.63 14.73 -8.20
C ASP A 112 4.51 14.84 -6.94
N LEU A 113 5.51 13.96 -6.76
CA LEU A 113 6.49 14.08 -5.68
C LEU A 113 7.39 15.31 -5.87
N GLU A 114 7.88 15.53 -7.10
CA GLU A 114 8.74 16.67 -7.43
C GLU A 114 8.00 18.00 -7.20
N GLN A 115 6.73 18.09 -7.60
CA GLN A 115 5.89 19.27 -7.34
C GLN A 115 5.70 19.53 -5.84
N LYS A 116 5.55 18.48 -5.02
CA LYS A 116 5.40 18.62 -3.57
C LYS A 116 6.70 19.02 -2.88
N LEU A 117 7.84 18.54 -3.37
CA LEU A 117 9.16 19.01 -2.92
C LEU A 117 9.31 20.52 -3.17
N GLU A 118 8.93 20.99 -4.37
CA GLU A 118 8.93 22.42 -4.69
C GLU A 118 8.01 23.23 -3.75
N ARG A 119 6.79 22.74 -3.49
CA ARG A 119 5.88 23.38 -2.53
C ARG A 119 6.46 23.42 -1.12
N LEU A 120 7.28 22.44 -0.72
CA LEU A 120 8.00 22.44 0.55
C LEU A 120 9.28 23.30 0.54
N GLU A 121 9.52 24.05 -0.53
CA GLU A 121 10.72 24.89 -0.71
C GLU A 121 12.03 24.07 -0.69
N LEU A 122 11.95 22.81 -1.15
CA LEU A 122 13.08 21.91 -1.24
C LEU A 122 13.61 21.88 -2.67
N ASN A 123 14.86 22.33 -2.84
CA ASN A 123 15.52 22.35 -4.14
C ASN A 123 15.98 20.94 -4.52
N TYR A 124 15.10 20.18 -5.16
CA TYR A 124 15.42 18.86 -5.67
C TYR A 124 16.28 18.93 -6.93
N GLU A 125 17.43 18.26 -6.91
CA GLU A 125 18.26 18.03 -8.09
C GLU A 125 18.02 16.62 -8.65
N LEU A 126 17.71 16.53 -9.94
CA LEU A 126 17.48 15.24 -10.60
C LEU A 126 18.71 14.33 -10.46
N GLY A 127 18.49 13.11 -9.98
CA GLY A 127 19.54 12.11 -9.76
C GLY A 127 20.16 12.16 -8.37
N SER A 128 19.76 13.11 -7.51
CA SER A 128 20.14 13.14 -6.11
C SER A 128 19.34 12.13 -5.26
N GLU A 129 18.19 11.67 -5.75
CA GLU A 129 17.32 10.74 -5.02
C GLU A 129 17.92 9.34 -4.85
N SER A 130 17.36 8.61 -3.89
CA SER A 130 17.69 7.22 -3.59
C SER A 130 16.43 6.37 -3.51
N ILE A 131 16.21 5.47 -4.47
CA ILE A 131 15.20 4.42 -4.40
C ILE A 131 15.56 3.42 -3.30
N GLY A 132 14.72 3.34 -2.28
CA GLY A 132 14.85 2.45 -1.13
C GLY A 132 14.08 1.14 -1.27
N ARG A 133 13.01 1.14 -2.08
CA ARG A 133 12.18 -0.03 -2.36
C ARG A 133 11.41 0.17 -3.66
N VAL A 134 11.22 -0.92 -4.39
CA VAL A 134 10.25 -0.99 -5.48
C VAL A 134 9.57 -2.35 -5.47
N ASP A 135 8.25 -2.36 -5.59
CA ASP A 135 7.45 -3.57 -5.74
C ASP A 135 6.76 -3.54 -7.10
N PHE A 136 6.84 -4.66 -7.83
CA PHE A 136 6.21 -4.82 -9.13
C PHE A 136 5.31 -6.06 -9.12
N ALA A 137 4.09 -5.93 -9.61
CA ALA A 137 3.04 -6.93 -9.49
C ALA A 137 2.47 -7.36 -10.84
N PHE A 138 2.04 -8.61 -10.90
CA PHE A 138 1.27 -9.21 -11.99
C PHE A 138 0.02 -9.87 -11.42
N ASP A 139 -1.16 -9.43 -11.87
CA ASP A 139 -2.45 -9.97 -11.48
C ASP A 139 -2.96 -10.93 -12.56
N PHE A 140 -3.26 -12.17 -12.18
CA PHE A 140 -3.77 -13.19 -13.09
C PHE A 140 -5.13 -13.72 -12.62
N LEU A 141 -6.11 -13.79 -13.52
CA LEU A 141 -7.27 -14.64 -13.31
C LEU A 141 -6.85 -16.11 -13.47
N ALA A 142 -6.87 -16.87 -12.37
CA ALA A 142 -6.35 -18.24 -12.31
C ALA A 142 -7.17 -19.12 -11.34
N PRO A 143 -8.44 -19.44 -11.66
CA PRO A 143 -9.35 -20.16 -10.76
C PRO A 143 -8.91 -21.57 -10.37
N ASP A 144 -8.14 -22.23 -11.24
CA ASP A 144 -7.65 -23.59 -11.01
C ASP A 144 -6.29 -23.63 -10.31
N LEU A 145 -5.69 -22.47 -10.03
CA LEU A 145 -4.36 -22.43 -9.42
C LEU A 145 -4.42 -22.88 -7.96
N ARG A 146 -3.61 -23.89 -7.64
CA ARG A 146 -3.41 -24.40 -6.28
C ARG A 146 -1.92 -24.43 -6.00
N PRO A 147 -1.33 -23.34 -5.49
CA PRO A 147 0.10 -23.31 -5.26
C PRO A 147 0.47 -24.25 -4.11
N GLN A 148 1.60 -24.92 -4.27
CA GLN A 148 2.19 -25.78 -3.26
C GLN A 148 3.63 -25.35 -3.04
N ARG A 149 4.07 -25.36 -1.78
CA ARG A 149 5.44 -24.98 -1.39
C ARG A 149 6.49 -25.74 -2.18
N ASP A 150 6.30 -27.05 -2.35
CA ASP A 150 7.31 -27.92 -2.95
C ASP A 150 7.46 -27.73 -4.46
N HIS A 151 6.57 -26.96 -5.09
CA HIS A 151 6.65 -26.53 -6.48
C HIS A 151 7.54 -25.27 -6.66
N PHE A 152 8.01 -24.67 -5.57
CA PHE A 152 8.97 -23.57 -5.63
C PHE A 152 10.39 -24.11 -5.57
N VAL A 153 11.18 -23.77 -6.58
CA VAL A 153 12.60 -24.13 -6.69
C VAL A 153 13.43 -22.87 -6.64
N THR A 154 14.40 -22.84 -5.72
CA THR A 154 15.33 -21.73 -5.55
C THR A 154 16.75 -22.16 -5.94
N HIS A 155 17.55 -21.23 -6.47
CA HIS A 155 18.91 -21.55 -6.93
C HIS A 155 19.92 -21.68 -5.76
N SER A 156 20.73 -22.75 -5.78
CA SER A 156 21.67 -23.14 -4.71
C SER A 156 22.85 -22.18 -4.46
N ARG A 157 23.23 -21.35 -5.44
CA ARG A 157 24.30 -20.31 -5.32
C ARG A 157 23.79 -18.93 -4.90
N THR A 158 22.53 -18.79 -4.51
CA THR A 158 22.14 -17.69 -3.62
C THR A 158 22.90 -17.96 -2.33
N ASN A 159 23.87 -17.11 -1.91
CA ASN A 159 24.71 -17.37 -0.75
C ASN A 159 23.86 -17.73 0.49
N VAL A 160 23.69 -19.03 0.73
CA VAL A 160 23.24 -19.62 1.98
C VAL A 160 24.48 -19.62 2.87
N ARG A 161 24.65 -18.56 3.66
CA ARG A 161 25.46 -18.69 4.87
C ARG A 161 24.53 -19.18 5.96
N ASP A 162 24.78 -20.43 6.34
CA ASP A 162 24.27 -21.07 7.54
C ASP A 162 24.41 -20.14 8.75
N HIS A 163 23.26 -19.70 9.25
CA HIS A 163 22.81 -19.98 10.61
C HIS A 163 21.29 -19.82 10.59
N ALA A 164 20.58 -20.94 10.42
CA ALA A 164 19.13 -21.08 10.35
C ALA A 164 18.44 -20.31 9.20
N ASP A 165 18.18 -20.99 8.07
CA ASP A 165 17.32 -20.44 7.01
C ASP A 165 15.90 -21.02 7.08
N PRO A 166 14.89 -20.19 7.43
CA PRO A 166 13.52 -20.29 6.97
C PRO A 166 13.28 -19.15 5.96
N SER A 167 13.16 -19.43 4.66
CA SER A 167 12.96 -18.37 3.65
C SER A 167 11.79 -18.58 2.69
N ILE A 168 10.98 -19.62 2.94
CA ILE A 168 9.67 -19.80 2.30
C ILE A 168 8.60 -19.79 3.37
N ASP A 169 7.90 -18.67 3.52
CA ASP A 169 6.75 -18.54 4.41
C ASP A 169 5.48 -18.92 3.65
N VAL A 170 4.67 -19.79 4.26
CA VAL A 170 3.42 -20.30 3.70
C VAL A 170 2.30 -19.97 4.67
N ASP A 171 1.42 -19.08 4.26
CA ASP A 171 0.23 -18.71 5.02
C ASP A 171 -1.02 -19.25 4.33
N GLY A 172 -1.98 -19.71 5.14
CA GLY A 172 -3.20 -20.33 4.64
C GLY A 172 -4.27 -20.52 5.70
N LYS A 173 -5.54 -20.53 5.27
CA LYS A 173 -6.69 -20.89 6.11
C LYS A 173 -7.24 -22.25 5.70
N SER A 174 -7.61 -23.06 6.69
CA SER A 174 -8.29 -24.35 6.49
C SER A 174 -7.55 -25.33 5.57
N GLY A 175 -6.21 -25.36 5.62
CA GLY A 175 -5.36 -26.28 4.85
C GLY A 175 -5.08 -25.86 3.40
N ARG A 176 -5.64 -24.73 2.94
CA ARG A 176 -5.36 -24.14 1.63
C ARG A 176 -4.24 -23.13 1.73
N VAL A 177 -3.24 -23.23 0.85
CA VAL A 177 -2.18 -22.21 0.71
C VAL A 177 -2.77 -20.96 0.06
N GLU A 178 -2.66 -19.82 0.74
CA GLU A 178 -3.13 -18.51 0.25
C GLU A 178 -1.96 -17.60 -0.13
N THR A 179 -0.80 -17.76 0.49
CA THR A 179 0.41 -16.97 0.20
C THR A 179 1.65 -17.83 0.30
N ILE A 180 2.58 -17.65 -0.65
CA ILE A 180 3.95 -18.16 -0.58
C ILE A 180 4.89 -16.98 -0.81
N THR A 181 5.78 -16.72 0.14
CA THR A 181 6.82 -15.69 0.04
C THR A 181 8.19 -16.33 0.00
N VAL A 182 9.02 -16.00 -1.00
CA VAL A 182 10.41 -16.45 -1.11
C VAL A 182 11.37 -15.29 -0.94
N GLY A 183 12.22 -15.35 0.10
CA GLY A 183 13.20 -14.31 0.43
C GLY A 183 12.70 -13.31 1.49
N LYS A 184 13.52 -12.31 1.82
CA LYS A 184 13.24 -11.34 2.89
C LYS A 184 13.86 -9.96 2.68
N ASN A 185 13.29 -8.94 3.34
CA ASN A 185 13.93 -7.64 3.56
C ASN A 185 15.26 -7.83 4.33
N PRO A 186 16.36 -7.13 3.99
CA PRO A 186 16.50 -6.04 3.02
C PRO A 186 16.94 -6.47 1.61
N GLY A 187 16.82 -7.76 1.27
CA GLY A 187 17.18 -8.29 -0.04
C GLY A 187 16.07 -8.13 -1.08
N ARG A 188 15.62 -9.27 -1.61
CA ARG A 188 14.52 -9.34 -2.57
C ARG A 188 13.49 -10.35 -2.05
N GLN A 189 12.21 -10.09 -2.32
CA GLN A 189 11.14 -11.06 -2.14
C GLN A 189 10.44 -11.34 -3.47
N VAL A 190 10.03 -12.59 -3.65
CA VAL A 190 9.09 -13.00 -4.70
C VAL A 190 7.91 -13.66 -4.03
N ILE A 191 6.71 -13.16 -4.26
CA ILE A 191 5.49 -13.56 -3.55
C ILE A 191 4.46 -14.03 -4.56
N LEU A 192 3.78 -15.13 -4.27
CA LEU A 192 2.56 -15.55 -4.97
C LEU A 192 1.43 -15.65 -3.95
N TYR A 193 0.34 -14.92 -4.14
CA TYR A 193 -0.78 -14.94 -3.21
C TYR A 193 -2.16 -14.72 -3.83
N ASP A 194 -3.19 -15.18 -3.12
CA ASP A 194 -4.60 -15.01 -3.47
C ASP A 194 -5.01 -13.55 -3.22
N LYS A 195 -4.93 -12.75 -4.27
CA LYS A 195 -5.20 -11.31 -4.20
C LYS A 195 -6.69 -11.04 -4.01
N ARG A 196 -7.56 -11.87 -4.58
CA ARG A 196 -9.01 -11.82 -4.32
C ARG A 196 -9.29 -11.95 -2.82
N ALA A 197 -8.72 -12.96 -2.16
CA ALA A 197 -8.89 -13.16 -0.72
C ALA A 197 -8.37 -11.96 0.08
N GLU A 198 -7.22 -11.38 -0.31
CA GLU A 198 -6.68 -10.19 0.35
C GLU A 198 -7.61 -8.98 0.25
N ILE A 199 -8.15 -8.68 -0.96
CA ILE A 199 -9.00 -7.48 -1.14
C ILE A 199 -10.33 -7.62 -0.42
N ILE A 200 -10.88 -8.84 -0.30
CA ILE A 200 -12.09 -9.10 0.50
C ILE A 200 -11.76 -8.92 1.98
N ALA A 201 -10.70 -9.57 2.48
CA ALA A 201 -10.34 -9.55 3.88
C ALA A 201 -9.93 -8.15 4.39
N LYS A 202 -9.36 -7.32 3.51
CA LYS A 202 -8.91 -5.96 3.85
C LYS A 202 -9.88 -4.87 3.37
N HIS A 203 -11.08 -5.22 2.91
CA HIS A 203 -12.08 -4.28 2.41
C HIS A 203 -11.50 -3.30 1.38
N LYS A 204 -10.89 -3.83 0.32
CA LYS A 204 -10.31 -3.05 -0.79
C LYS A 204 -11.08 -3.23 -2.10
N PRO A 205 -12.39 -2.91 -2.15
CA PRO A 205 -13.24 -3.20 -3.30
C PRO A 205 -12.80 -2.48 -4.58
N TYR A 206 -12.12 -1.33 -4.47
CA TYR A 206 -11.59 -0.56 -5.60
C TYR A 206 -10.67 -1.36 -6.54
N TRP A 207 -10.03 -2.44 -6.07
CA TRP A 207 -9.25 -3.31 -6.95
C TRP A 207 -10.11 -4.02 -7.99
N LEU A 208 -11.38 -4.28 -7.70
CA LEU A 208 -12.31 -4.87 -8.65
C LEU A 208 -12.53 -3.94 -9.85
N ASN A 209 -12.71 -2.64 -9.61
CA ASN A 209 -12.82 -1.62 -10.66
C ASN A 209 -11.56 -1.58 -11.51
N ILE A 210 -10.38 -1.50 -10.87
CA ILE A 210 -9.08 -1.51 -11.58
C ILE A 210 -8.92 -2.75 -12.46
N TRP A 211 -9.33 -3.93 -11.99
CA TRP A 211 -9.28 -5.16 -12.77
C TRP A 211 -10.31 -5.18 -13.90
N ASN A 212 -11.54 -4.73 -13.64
CA ASN A 212 -12.61 -4.73 -14.64
C ASN A 212 -12.33 -3.76 -15.77
N ASP A 213 -11.71 -2.61 -15.49
CA ASP A 213 -11.23 -1.68 -16.51
C ASP A 213 -10.15 -2.29 -17.40
N ALA A 214 -9.16 -2.94 -16.78
CA ALA A 214 -8.12 -3.64 -17.54
C ALA A 214 -8.72 -4.75 -18.41
N ARG A 215 -9.70 -5.49 -17.89
CA ARG A 215 -10.41 -6.54 -18.63
C ARG A 215 -11.26 -5.98 -19.76
N ALA A 216 -11.98 -4.89 -19.53
CA ALA A 216 -12.80 -4.24 -20.54
C ALA A 216 -11.96 -3.76 -21.72
N ARG A 217 -10.79 -3.16 -21.46
CA ARG A 217 -9.80 -2.79 -22.49
C ARG A 217 -9.40 -3.99 -23.35
N ASP A 218 -9.21 -5.14 -22.72
CA ASP A 218 -8.77 -6.36 -23.38
C ASP A 218 -9.96 -7.20 -23.93
N GLY A 219 -11.18 -6.64 -23.94
CA GLY A 219 -12.39 -7.27 -24.50
C GLY A 219 -12.94 -8.42 -23.66
N HIS A 220 -12.60 -8.49 -22.38
CA HIS A 220 -13.04 -9.53 -21.46
C HIS A 220 -14.22 -9.09 -20.60
N ALA A 221 -15.08 -10.05 -20.24
CA ALA A 221 -16.18 -9.82 -19.30
C ALA A 221 -15.65 -9.41 -17.91
N PRO A 222 -16.38 -8.55 -17.17
CA PRO A 222 -16.00 -8.14 -15.83
C PRO A 222 -15.98 -9.33 -14.87
N LEU A 223 -15.16 -9.25 -13.83
CA LEU A 223 -15.12 -10.21 -12.74
C LEU A 223 -16.35 -10.04 -11.85
N VAL A 224 -16.86 -11.15 -11.34
CA VAL A 224 -17.93 -11.20 -10.34
C VAL A 224 -17.31 -11.67 -9.02
N ILE A 225 -17.11 -10.76 -8.06
CA ILE A 225 -16.29 -11.03 -6.87
C ILE A 225 -16.90 -12.12 -5.97
N GLU A 226 -18.22 -12.23 -5.97
CA GLU A 226 -19.00 -13.26 -5.25
C GLU A 226 -18.78 -14.65 -5.85
N ASP A 227 -18.59 -14.73 -7.17
CA ASP A 227 -18.29 -15.98 -7.86
C ASP A 227 -16.78 -16.22 -7.93
N ARG A 228 -16.29 -17.06 -7.02
CA ARG A 228 -14.87 -17.42 -6.96
C ARG A 228 -14.35 -17.99 -8.28
N ALA A 229 -15.13 -18.82 -8.98
CA ALA A 229 -14.67 -19.44 -10.23
C ALA A 229 -14.40 -18.40 -11.33
N GLN A 230 -15.04 -17.23 -11.23
CA GLN A 230 -14.88 -16.12 -12.18
C GLN A 230 -13.99 -15.00 -11.67
N SER A 231 -13.58 -15.00 -10.40
CA SER A 231 -12.86 -13.86 -9.79
C SER A 231 -11.59 -14.25 -9.02
N GLU A 232 -11.16 -15.51 -9.06
CA GLU A 232 -9.96 -15.97 -8.36
C GLU A 232 -8.67 -15.42 -8.99
N VAL A 233 -8.37 -14.19 -8.58
CA VAL A 233 -7.18 -13.43 -8.98
C VAL A 233 -6.02 -13.74 -8.05
N TRP A 234 -4.92 -14.18 -8.63
CA TRP A 234 -3.65 -14.40 -7.97
C TRP A 234 -2.65 -13.32 -8.37
N ARG A 235 -1.90 -12.80 -7.40
CA ARG A 235 -0.84 -11.84 -7.65
C ARG A 235 0.52 -12.49 -7.50
N ILE A 236 1.37 -12.28 -8.49
CA ILE A 236 2.81 -12.45 -8.37
C ILE A 236 3.41 -11.07 -8.08
N GLU A 237 4.19 -10.94 -7.01
CA GLU A 237 4.80 -9.68 -6.59
C GLU A 237 6.31 -9.85 -6.40
N VAL A 238 7.10 -9.01 -7.07
CA VAL A 238 8.55 -8.94 -6.90
C VAL A 238 8.90 -7.67 -6.17
N ARG A 239 9.40 -7.81 -4.94
CA ARG A 239 9.86 -6.69 -4.11
C ARG A 239 11.37 -6.63 -4.10
N ALA A 240 11.94 -5.50 -4.48
CA ALA A 240 13.37 -5.22 -4.39
C ALA A 240 13.60 -4.12 -3.36
N PHE A 241 14.34 -4.43 -2.30
CA PHE A 241 14.65 -3.50 -1.22
C PHE A 241 16.06 -2.92 -1.36
N LYS A 242 16.36 -1.89 -0.56
CA LYS A 242 17.58 -1.08 -0.59
C LYS A 242 18.87 -1.87 -0.81
N LYS A 243 19.08 -2.98 -0.08
CA LYS A 243 20.30 -3.78 -0.21
C LYS A 243 20.41 -4.41 -1.61
N HIS A 244 19.32 -4.99 -2.09
CA HIS A 244 19.28 -5.60 -3.42
C HIS A 244 19.43 -4.55 -4.52
N LEU A 245 18.70 -3.45 -4.43
CA LEU A 245 18.75 -2.37 -5.41
C LEU A 245 20.16 -1.77 -5.51
N LYS A 246 20.75 -1.37 -4.38
CA LYS A 246 22.03 -0.66 -4.37
C LYS A 246 23.23 -1.59 -4.59
N GLU A 247 23.36 -2.64 -3.79
CA GLU A 247 24.59 -3.45 -3.80
C GLU A 247 24.68 -4.39 -5.00
N ARG A 248 23.53 -4.89 -5.50
CA ARG A 248 23.51 -5.85 -6.61
C ARG A 248 23.30 -5.19 -7.96
N TRP A 249 22.48 -4.14 -8.01
CA TRP A 249 22.03 -3.56 -9.27
C TRP A 249 22.48 -2.12 -9.49
N ALA A 250 23.15 -1.51 -8.50
CA ALA A 250 23.54 -0.10 -8.52
C ALA A 250 22.36 0.84 -8.86
N VAL A 251 21.16 0.50 -8.37
CA VAL A 251 19.96 1.33 -8.53
C VAL A 251 19.86 2.27 -7.34
N THR A 252 20.07 3.56 -7.63
CA THR A 252 19.81 4.65 -6.69
C THR A 252 18.81 5.65 -7.24
N THR A 253 18.88 6.00 -8.52
CA THR A 253 18.05 7.06 -9.11
C THR A 253 16.83 6.51 -9.86
N TRP A 254 15.90 7.40 -10.22
CA TRP A 254 14.82 7.10 -11.15
C TRP A 254 15.33 6.54 -12.48
N GLY A 255 16.39 7.15 -13.02
CA GLY A 255 17.02 6.72 -14.26
C GLY A 255 17.60 5.31 -14.17
N ASN A 256 18.25 4.97 -13.04
CA ASN A 256 18.76 3.62 -12.83
C ASN A 256 17.61 2.61 -12.68
N LEU A 257 16.56 2.96 -11.94
CA LEU A 257 15.40 2.10 -11.76
C LEU A 257 14.78 1.75 -13.12
N LYS A 258 14.47 2.77 -13.93
CA LYS A 258 13.89 2.57 -15.28
C LYS A 258 14.79 1.66 -16.14
N ALA A 259 16.10 1.88 -16.13
CA ALA A 259 17.03 1.11 -16.95
C ALA A 259 17.21 -0.34 -16.49
N ARG A 260 17.04 -0.64 -15.20
CA ARG A 260 17.38 -1.95 -14.61
C ARG A 260 16.17 -2.80 -14.21
N LEU A 261 14.99 -2.21 -14.04
CA LEU A 261 13.82 -2.90 -13.53
C LEU A 261 13.46 -4.18 -14.31
N PRO A 262 13.45 -4.21 -15.66
CA PRO A 262 13.13 -5.43 -16.39
C PRO A 262 14.10 -6.57 -16.05
N GLN A 263 15.41 -6.29 -16.05
CA GLN A 263 16.48 -7.24 -15.73
C GLN A 263 16.41 -7.72 -14.27
N ILE A 264 16.04 -6.82 -13.34
CA ILE A 264 15.84 -7.15 -11.92
C ILE A 264 14.72 -8.19 -11.77
N ILE A 265 13.58 -7.97 -12.44
CA ILE A 265 12.42 -8.86 -12.35
C ILE A 265 12.69 -10.19 -13.07
N GLU A 266 13.30 -10.16 -14.26
CA GLU A 266 13.70 -11.37 -15.00
C GLU A 266 14.64 -12.25 -14.16
N THR A 267 15.67 -11.65 -13.58
CA THR A 267 16.61 -12.35 -12.68
C THR A 267 15.90 -12.88 -11.42
N ALA A 268 14.82 -12.24 -10.98
CA ALA A 268 14.00 -12.73 -9.89
C ALA A 268 13.29 -14.03 -10.24
N PHE A 269 12.70 -14.09 -11.43
CA PHE A 269 12.06 -15.30 -11.94
C PHE A 269 13.04 -16.43 -12.25
N ASP A 270 14.29 -16.12 -12.62
CA ASP A 270 15.32 -17.15 -12.79
C ASP A 270 15.75 -17.78 -11.46
N GLN A 271 15.82 -16.98 -10.41
CA GLN A 271 16.30 -17.42 -9.10
C GLN A 271 15.22 -18.07 -8.24
N VAL A 272 13.96 -17.70 -8.47
CA VAL A 272 12.78 -18.28 -7.82
C VAL A 272 11.89 -18.78 -8.93
N ARG A 273 11.84 -20.09 -9.12
CA ARG A 273 11.02 -20.73 -10.13
C ARG A 273 9.81 -21.36 -9.46
N PHE A 274 8.62 -21.06 -9.96
CA PHE A 274 7.42 -21.82 -9.64
C PHE A 274 7.23 -22.84 -10.77
N THR A 275 7.26 -24.13 -10.45
CA THR A 275 7.36 -25.22 -11.43
C THR A 275 6.14 -26.13 -11.42
N LEU A 276 5.97 -26.90 -12.49
CA LEU A 276 4.98 -27.98 -12.58
C LEU A 276 5.64 -29.33 -12.29
N PRO A 277 5.15 -30.09 -11.29
CA PRO A 277 5.66 -31.43 -11.03
C PRO A 277 5.61 -32.34 -12.26
N THR A 278 6.63 -33.18 -12.36
CA THR A 278 6.70 -34.25 -13.36
C THR A 278 7.05 -35.56 -12.65
N SER A 279 7.19 -36.65 -13.41
CA SER A 279 7.68 -37.93 -12.87
C SER A 279 9.16 -37.91 -12.47
N ASP A 280 9.94 -36.89 -12.88
CA ASP A 280 11.32 -36.74 -12.43
C ASP A 280 11.35 -36.31 -10.95
N THR A 281 12.11 -37.01 -10.11
CA THR A 281 12.26 -36.65 -8.68
C THR A 281 13.12 -35.40 -8.48
N ASN A 282 13.92 -35.03 -9.48
CA ASN A 282 14.74 -33.83 -9.45
C ASN A 282 13.94 -32.60 -9.88
N ARG A 283 13.41 -31.87 -8.89
CA ARG A 283 12.63 -30.64 -9.05
C ARG A 283 13.28 -29.55 -9.90
N SER A 284 14.61 -29.50 -9.96
CA SER A 284 15.31 -28.49 -10.80
C SER A 284 15.05 -28.66 -12.30
N ARG A 285 14.67 -29.87 -12.73
CA ARG A 285 14.35 -30.20 -14.13
C ARG A 285 12.87 -30.03 -14.47
N TRP A 286 12.03 -29.75 -13.47
CA TRP A 286 10.61 -29.50 -13.71
C TRP A 286 10.45 -28.26 -14.58
N PRO A 287 9.51 -28.25 -15.54
CA PRO A 287 9.21 -27.07 -16.34
C PRO A 287 8.59 -25.97 -15.46
N ASP A 288 8.74 -24.72 -15.87
CA ASP A 288 8.09 -23.60 -15.20
C ASP A 288 6.57 -23.72 -15.31
N HIS A 289 5.87 -23.30 -14.25
CA HIS A 289 4.42 -23.21 -14.25
C HIS A 289 3.96 -22.16 -15.27
N PRO A 290 2.86 -22.39 -16.01
CA PRO A 290 2.36 -21.48 -17.03
C PRO A 290 2.20 -20.04 -16.56
N ILE A 291 1.80 -19.82 -15.30
CA ILE A 291 1.67 -18.47 -14.71
C ILE A 291 3.01 -17.73 -14.65
N TRP A 292 4.09 -18.47 -14.39
CA TRP A 292 5.46 -17.94 -14.32
C TRP A 292 5.96 -17.58 -15.72
N VAL A 293 5.71 -18.46 -16.69
CA VAL A 293 6.01 -18.22 -18.10
C VAL A 293 5.26 -16.99 -18.62
N ALA A 294 3.97 -16.88 -18.31
CA ALA A 294 3.16 -15.73 -18.69
C ALA A 294 3.63 -14.42 -18.03
N ALA A 295 4.05 -14.46 -16.76
CA ALA A 295 4.60 -13.27 -16.08
C ALA A 295 5.93 -12.81 -16.70
N ARG A 296 6.82 -13.73 -17.09
CA ARG A 296 8.05 -13.41 -17.82
C ARG A 296 7.75 -12.79 -19.19
N ALA A 297 6.86 -13.40 -19.98
CA ALA A 297 6.47 -12.88 -21.28
C ALA A 297 5.84 -11.47 -21.17
N ALA A 298 5.15 -11.21 -20.06
CA ALA A 298 4.60 -9.90 -19.77
C ALA A 298 5.63 -8.85 -19.36
N LEU A 299 6.93 -9.16 -19.25
CA LEU A 299 7.96 -8.14 -19.01
C LEU A 299 8.28 -7.30 -20.25
N ASP A 300 7.92 -7.78 -21.44
CA ASP A 300 8.11 -7.02 -22.66
C ASP A 300 7.20 -5.76 -22.69
N GLY A 301 7.70 -4.69 -23.30
CA GLY A 301 7.00 -3.41 -23.45
C GLY A 301 7.50 -2.28 -22.54
N ASP A 302 6.87 -1.11 -22.66
CA ASP A 302 7.22 0.07 -21.87
C ASP A 302 6.61 0.00 -20.45
N PHE A 303 7.40 0.39 -19.44
CA PHE A 303 7.01 0.43 -18.04
C PHE A 303 6.47 1.79 -17.62
N ASP A 304 6.64 2.82 -18.45
CA ASP A 304 6.20 4.19 -18.14
C ASP A 304 4.67 4.33 -18.19
N GLU A 305 3.99 3.54 -19.02
CA GLU A 305 2.54 3.63 -19.28
C GLU A 305 1.71 2.55 -18.55
N LEU A 306 2.08 2.18 -17.31
CA LEU A 306 1.41 1.11 -16.55
C LEU A 306 0.28 1.60 -15.61
N ALA A 307 -0.26 2.79 -15.88
CA ALA A 307 -1.40 3.32 -15.16
C ALA A 307 -2.70 2.59 -15.54
N SER A 308 -3.61 2.45 -14.57
CA SER A 308 -4.99 2.05 -14.79
C SER A 308 -5.74 3.19 -15.45
N MET A 309 -6.76 2.83 -16.23
CA MET A 309 -7.69 3.80 -16.82
C MET A 309 -8.89 4.08 -15.90
N ALA A 310 -8.95 3.43 -14.74
CA ALA A 310 -10.00 3.65 -13.75
C ALA A 310 -10.03 5.11 -13.33
N ASP A 311 -11.24 5.67 -13.29
CA ASP A 311 -11.45 7.06 -12.90
C ASP A 311 -11.02 7.25 -11.44
N PRO A 312 -9.97 8.06 -11.18
CA PRO A 312 -9.50 8.29 -9.81
C PRO A 312 -10.60 8.84 -8.90
N ASP A 313 -11.54 9.64 -9.42
CA ASP A 313 -12.60 10.23 -8.61
C ASP A 313 -13.67 9.20 -8.23
N GLU A 314 -14.02 8.29 -9.14
CA GLU A 314 -14.87 7.14 -8.81
C GLU A 314 -14.22 6.28 -7.72
N ILE A 315 -12.91 6.02 -7.84
CA ILE A 315 -12.19 5.23 -6.84
C ILE A 315 -12.11 5.96 -5.49
N ARG A 316 -11.99 7.29 -5.46
CA ARG A 316 -12.05 8.08 -4.22
C ARG A 316 -13.41 7.91 -3.53
N GLU A 317 -14.51 7.97 -4.27
CA GLU A 317 -15.84 7.78 -3.72
C GLU A 317 -16.04 6.37 -3.17
N ILE A 318 -15.51 5.35 -3.84
CA ILE A 318 -15.49 3.98 -3.30
C ILE A 318 -14.70 3.91 -1.98
N CYS A 319 -13.53 4.55 -1.90
CA CYS A 319 -12.75 4.59 -0.67
C CYS A 319 -13.49 5.32 0.47
N LYS A 320 -14.20 6.42 0.17
CA LYS A 320 -15.04 7.13 1.15
C LYS A 320 -16.19 6.24 1.64
N ALA A 321 -16.89 5.56 0.74
CA ALA A 321 -17.98 4.65 1.09
C ALA A 321 -17.50 3.51 2.01
N VAL A 322 -16.33 2.92 1.73
CA VAL A 322 -15.72 1.90 2.59
C VAL A 322 -15.37 2.45 3.97
N ALA A 323 -14.84 3.68 4.04
CA ALA A 323 -14.52 4.32 5.31
C ALA A 323 -15.80 4.57 6.14
N ASP A 324 -16.87 5.04 5.51
CA ASP A 324 -18.18 5.24 6.15
C ASP A 324 -18.78 3.93 6.66
N GLU A 325 -18.80 2.88 5.83
CA GLU A 325 -19.28 1.55 6.23
C GLU A 325 -18.49 1.00 7.43
N THR A 326 -17.16 1.20 7.44
CA THR A 326 -16.28 0.79 8.55
C THR A 326 -16.64 1.54 9.83
N LEU A 327 -16.85 2.86 9.74
CA LEU A 327 -17.26 3.70 10.88
C LEU A 327 -18.64 3.27 11.41
N LEU A 328 -19.60 3.00 10.53
CA LEU A 328 -20.92 2.53 10.91
C LEU A 328 -20.88 1.16 11.60
N ALA A 329 -20.08 0.23 11.08
CA ALA A 329 -19.88 -1.07 11.72
C ALA A 329 -19.25 -0.94 13.12
N GLN A 330 -18.29 -0.02 13.30
CA GLN A 330 -17.72 0.28 14.61
C GLN A 330 -18.76 0.87 15.57
N VAL A 331 -19.55 1.85 15.11
CA VAL A 331 -20.64 2.43 15.90
C VAL A 331 -21.61 1.34 16.36
N SER A 332 -22.07 0.50 15.44
CA SER A 332 -22.98 -0.62 15.73
C SER A 332 -22.37 -1.60 16.75
N GLY A 333 -21.12 -2.03 16.52
CA GLY A 333 -20.41 -2.94 17.43
C GLY A 333 -20.23 -2.36 18.84
N CYS A 334 -19.87 -1.08 18.95
CA CYS A 334 -19.77 -0.39 20.23
C CYS A 334 -21.12 -0.30 20.96
N MET A 335 -22.22 -0.04 20.25
CA MET A 335 -23.55 -0.02 20.84
C MET A 335 -23.96 -1.39 21.38
N ILE A 336 -23.72 -2.46 20.63
CA ILE A 336 -24.01 -3.84 21.04
C ILE A 336 -23.15 -4.22 22.27
N ALA A 337 -21.86 -3.93 22.24
CA ALA A 337 -20.96 -4.22 23.37
C ALA A 337 -21.40 -3.47 24.64
N ARG A 338 -21.81 -2.20 24.50
CA ARG A 338 -22.36 -1.41 25.61
C ARG A 338 -23.67 -2.01 26.14
N ALA A 339 -24.59 -2.41 25.27
CA ALA A 339 -25.83 -3.06 25.67
C ALA A 339 -25.56 -4.36 26.47
N GLY A 340 -24.61 -5.17 26.01
CA GLY A 340 -24.15 -6.36 26.72
C GLY A 340 -23.55 -6.05 28.09
N LEU A 341 -22.76 -4.98 28.21
CA LEU A 341 -22.23 -4.51 29.50
C LEU A 341 -23.34 -4.13 30.49
N HIS A 342 -24.46 -3.61 30.00
CA HIS A 342 -25.63 -3.25 30.81
C HIS A 342 -26.62 -4.42 31.01
N GLY A 343 -26.30 -5.63 30.53
CA GLY A 343 -27.17 -6.80 30.68
C GLY A 343 -28.50 -6.69 29.92
N VAL A 344 -28.54 -5.88 28.85
CA VAL A 344 -29.75 -5.64 28.06
C VAL A 344 -30.11 -6.90 27.25
N SER A 345 -31.37 -7.30 27.33
CA SER A 345 -31.89 -8.44 26.55
C SER A 345 -32.14 -8.05 25.09
N ALA A 346 -32.22 -9.06 24.20
CA ALA A 346 -32.39 -8.83 22.76
C ALA A 346 -33.68 -8.06 22.42
N ASP A 347 -34.78 -8.31 23.14
CA ASP A 347 -36.07 -7.61 22.98
C ASP A 347 -36.01 -6.13 23.41
N GLN A 348 -35.03 -5.76 24.25
CA GLN A 348 -34.83 -4.39 24.73
C GLN A 348 -33.73 -3.63 23.97
N LEU A 349 -33.01 -4.32 23.07
CA LEU A 349 -31.83 -3.76 22.39
C LEU A 349 -32.16 -2.50 21.58
N GLN A 350 -33.26 -2.50 20.83
CA GLN A 350 -33.68 -1.35 20.02
C GLN A 350 -33.95 -0.12 20.89
N THR A 351 -34.68 -0.30 22.00
CA THR A 351 -34.96 0.76 22.97
C THR A 351 -33.67 1.30 23.61
N PHE A 352 -32.75 0.41 23.96
CA PHE A 352 -31.45 0.81 24.53
C PHE A 352 -30.60 1.61 23.53
N ILE A 353 -30.55 1.19 22.27
CA ILE A 353 -29.81 1.88 21.21
C ILE A 353 -30.40 3.29 21.00
N ALA A 354 -31.72 3.41 20.85
CA ALA A 354 -32.38 4.71 20.69
C ALA A 354 -32.09 5.64 21.88
N GLY A 355 -32.23 5.14 23.11
CA GLY A 355 -31.92 5.91 24.32
C GLY A 355 -30.44 6.31 24.43
N THR A 356 -29.53 5.48 23.94
CA THR A 356 -28.09 5.79 23.88
C THR A 356 -27.79 6.87 22.85
N ALA A 357 -28.40 6.80 21.66
CA ALA A 357 -28.28 7.83 20.63
C ALA A 357 -28.79 9.19 21.13
N ASP A 358 -29.95 9.22 21.79
CA ASP A 358 -30.50 10.43 22.42
C ASP A 358 -29.56 10.99 23.49
N HIS A 359 -28.95 10.12 24.31
CA HIS A 359 -27.97 10.54 25.30
C HIS A 359 -26.73 11.15 24.65
N ILE A 360 -26.19 10.55 23.58
CA ILE A 360 -25.06 11.10 22.82
C ILE A 360 -25.43 12.47 22.23
N GLY A 361 -26.62 12.62 21.65
CA GLY A 361 -27.11 13.89 21.12
C GLY A 361 -27.18 14.99 22.20
N ARG A 362 -27.66 14.65 23.41
CA ARG A 362 -27.67 15.57 24.55
C ARG A 362 -26.27 15.94 25.02
N GLU A 363 -25.33 14.98 25.07
CA GLU A 363 -23.94 15.25 25.44
C GLU A 363 -23.25 16.17 24.43
N ILE A 364 -23.49 15.97 23.13
CA ILE A 364 -23.04 16.88 22.07
C ILE A 364 -23.63 18.28 22.29
N GLY A 365 -24.93 18.38 22.56
CA GLY A 365 -25.60 19.66 22.82
C GLY A 365 -25.11 20.39 24.09
N ARG A 366 -24.65 19.64 25.10
CA ARG A 366 -24.02 20.21 26.31
C ARG A 366 -22.61 20.74 26.06
N HIS A 367 -21.92 20.20 25.06
CA HIS A 367 -20.52 20.52 24.74
C HIS A 367 -20.32 20.82 23.24
N PRO A 368 -21.00 21.84 22.69
CA PRO A 368 -21.02 22.10 21.25
C PRO A 368 -19.63 22.43 20.68
N ASP A 369 -18.80 23.15 21.44
CA ASP A 369 -17.44 23.50 21.01
C ASP A 369 -16.55 22.26 20.86
N ARG A 370 -16.65 21.33 21.82
CA ARG A 370 -15.91 20.05 21.78
C ARG A 370 -16.40 19.17 20.62
N ALA A 371 -17.69 19.16 20.35
CA ALA A 371 -18.26 18.42 19.23
C ALA A 371 -17.78 19.00 17.88
N THR A 372 -17.79 20.33 17.75
CA THR A 372 -17.29 21.04 16.57
C THR A 372 -15.80 20.73 16.34
N GLN A 373 -14.98 20.81 17.39
CA GLN A 373 -13.55 20.48 17.31
C GLN A 373 -13.32 19.03 16.84
N LYS A 374 -14.08 18.07 17.38
CA LYS A 374 -14.00 16.66 16.96
C LYS A 374 -14.47 16.44 15.53
N LEU A 375 -15.47 17.19 15.08
CA LEU A 375 -15.95 17.13 13.69
C LEU A 375 -14.89 17.65 12.72
N GLU A 376 -14.28 18.79 13.01
CA GLU A 376 -13.18 19.34 12.20
C GLU A 376 -11.99 18.39 12.15
N ALA A 377 -11.62 17.79 13.29
CA ALA A 377 -10.59 16.75 13.33
C ALA A 377 -10.93 15.52 12.47
N ALA A 378 -12.20 15.11 12.43
CA ALA A 378 -12.66 14.03 11.55
C ALA A 378 -12.61 14.44 10.07
N ARG A 379 -13.04 15.66 9.72
CA ARG A 379 -12.96 16.20 8.35
C ARG A 379 -11.52 16.24 7.84
N ALA A 380 -10.60 16.73 8.67
CA ALA A 380 -9.17 16.73 8.44
C ALA A 380 -8.62 15.31 8.18
N ARG A 381 -9.00 14.34 9.02
CA ARG A 381 -8.52 12.95 8.93
C ARG A 381 -9.05 12.19 7.72
N TYR A 382 -10.29 12.43 7.30
CA TYR A 382 -10.92 11.73 6.18
C TYR A 382 -10.91 12.53 4.89
N ALA A 383 -10.14 13.62 4.85
CA ALA A 383 -10.03 14.52 3.69
C ALA A 383 -11.41 14.93 3.13
N VAL A 384 -12.40 15.15 4.01
CA VAL A 384 -13.72 15.71 3.64
C VAL A 384 -13.63 17.24 3.46
N CYS A 385 -12.42 17.80 3.44
CA CYS A 385 -12.23 19.19 3.06
C CYS A 385 -12.47 19.31 1.55
N GLU A 386 -13.57 19.99 1.21
CA GLU A 386 -13.95 20.38 -0.14
C GLU A 386 -12.70 20.87 -0.89
N SER A 387 -12.48 20.29 -2.07
CA SER A 387 -11.49 20.78 -3.02
C SER A 387 -11.88 22.20 -3.40
N CYS A 388 -11.13 23.20 -2.93
CA CYS A 388 -11.20 24.56 -3.46
C CYS A 388 -10.48 24.63 -4.81
#